data_AF-A0A178CWI7-F1
#
_entry.id   AF-A0A178CWI7-F1
#
_cell.length_a   1.000
_cell.length_b   1.000
_cell.length_c   1.000
_cell.angle_alpha   90.00
_cell.angle_beta   90.00
_cell.angle_gamma   90.00
#
_symmetry.space_group_name_H-M   'P 1'
#
loop_
_entity.id
_entity.type
_entity.pdbx_description
1 polymer ?
#
loop_
_entity_poly.entity_id
_entity_poly.type
_entity_poly.pdbx_seq_one_letter_code
_entity_poly.pdbx_strand_id
1 'polypeptide(L)'
;MAVEDWFVQECGPESDYLSYDGLPACARSCLHPALVYYGCVSEGRNCFCLHGSLFDCQSNCHKESERTAIKNWLVERCGVSPALGQKGADTGVFYGSAEDDSESRQSPVLFRPKRKELKWYEIFAIVLLCVSILVGVLVWIDLRVRERKRRKPARARGWGGIAHALRENRLSLRLRGMGKWKALPGDAEG
;
A
#
# COMPACT_ATOMS: atom_id res chain seq x y z
N MET A 1 -0.12 11.02 -35.94
CA MET A 1 -0.16 12.08 -34.91
C MET A 1 -0.66 11.40 -33.66
N ALA A 2 0.21 11.20 -32.66
CA ALA A 2 -0.22 10.71 -31.36
C ALA A 2 -0.72 11.93 -30.59
N VAL A 3 -2.03 12.10 -30.50
CA VAL A 3 -2.62 13.08 -29.60
C VAL A 3 -2.27 12.58 -28.20
N GLU A 4 -1.54 13.37 -27.43
CA GLU A 4 -1.26 13.06 -26.02
C GLU A 4 -2.59 13.12 -25.28
N ASP A 5 -3.25 11.97 -25.22
CA ASP A 5 -4.46 11.77 -24.47
C ASP A 5 -4.02 11.73 -22.99
N TRP A 6 -4.10 12.90 -22.35
CA TRP A 6 -3.76 13.11 -20.93
C TRP A 6 -4.46 12.09 -20.00
N PHE A 7 -5.53 11.46 -20.47
CA PHE A 7 -6.29 10.45 -19.73
C PHE A 7 -5.90 8.99 -20.05
N VAL A 8 -4.88 8.73 -20.87
CA VAL A 8 -4.36 7.37 -21.11
C VAL A 8 -3.90 6.70 -19.80
N GLN A 9 -3.40 7.49 -18.84
CA GLN A 9 -3.03 6.98 -17.52
C GLN A 9 -4.26 6.51 -16.70
N GLU A 10 -5.38 7.23 -16.79
CA GLU A 10 -6.63 6.90 -16.08
C GLU A 10 -7.43 5.79 -16.79
N CYS A 11 -7.43 5.79 -18.13
CA CYS A 11 -8.28 4.90 -18.95
C CYS A 11 -7.58 3.58 -19.33
N GLY A 12 -6.27 3.52 -19.13
CA GLY A 12 -5.41 2.39 -19.41
C GLY A 12 -5.04 2.26 -20.90
N PRO A 13 -3.84 1.77 -21.23
CA PRO A 13 -3.31 1.72 -22.60
C PRO A 13 -3.98 0.67 -23.51
N GLU A 14 -5.02 -0.04 -23.04
CA GLU A 14 -5.73 -1.12 -23.78
C GLU A 14 -7.25 -0.92 -23.78
N SER A 15 -7.75 0.32 -23.82
CA SER A 15 -9.20 0.52 -23.93
C SER A 15 -9.65 0.29 -25.37
N ASP A 16 -10.44 -0.78 -25.59
CA ASP A 16 -11.19 -0.96 -26.83
C ASP A 16 -12.04 0.29 -27.12
N TYR A 17 -12.21 0.63 -28.40
CA TYR A 17 -13.07 1.72 -28.84
C TYR A 17 -14.52 1.50 -28.40
N LEU A 18 -15.18 2.55 -27.90
CA LEU A 18 -16.58 2.51 -27.54
C LEU A 18 -17.46 2.44 -28.79
N SER A 19 -17.98 1.25 -29.12
CA SER A 19 -18.98 1.14 -30.18
C SER A 19 -20.32 1.72 -29.71
N TYR A 20 -20.83 2.67 -30.48
CA TYR A 20 -22.16 3.24 -30.29
C TYR A 20 -23.28 2.35 -30.85
N ASP A 21 -22.98 1.17 -31.39
CA ASP A 21 -23.97 0.27 -31.97
C ASP A 21 -24.92 -0.26 -30.91
N GLY A 22 -26.22 -0.14 -31.19
CA GLY A 22 -27.31 -0.40 -30.24
C GLY A 22 -27.82 0.86 -29.52
N LEU A 23 -27.09 1.98 -29.57
CA LEU A 23 -27.53 3.24 -28.97
C LEU A 23 -28.50 3.98 -29.91
N PRO A 24 -29.66 4.49 -29.41
CA PRO A 24 -30.61 5.21 -30.24
C PRO A 24 -30.03 6.56 -30.72
N ALA A 25 -30.52 7.04 -31.88
CA ALA A 25 -30.02 8.25 -32.52
C ALA A 25 -30.11 9.51 -31.63
N CYS A 26 -31.13 9.59 -30.78
CA CYS A 26 -31.35 10.68 -29.82
C CYS A 26 -30.18 10.84 -28.83
N ALA A 27 -29.60 9.74 -28.35
CA ALA A 27 -28.45 9.77 -27.44
C ALA A 27 -27.12 9.73 -28.21
N ARG A 28 -27.04 8.98 -29.31
CA ARG A 28 -25.80 8.79 -30.09
C ARG A 28 -25.22 10.09 -30.62
N SER A 29 -26.07 10.97 -31.16
CA SER A 29 -25.64 12.26 -31.73
C SER A 29 -25.10 13.23 -30.69
N CYS A 30 -25.58 13.15 -29.44
CA CYS A 30 -25.14 13.96 -28.32
C CYS A 30 -23.91 13.37 -27.62
N LEU A 31 -23.85 12.04 -27.47
CA LEU A 31 -22.86 11.38 -26.63
C LEU A 31 -21.45 11.44 -27.22
N HIS A 32 -21.33 11.32 -28.54
CA HIS A 32 -20.04 11.36 -29.23
C HIS A 32 -19.29 12.70 -29.00
N PRO A 33 -19.85 13.89 -29.28
CA PRO A 33 -19.17 15.14 -28.98
C PRO A 33 -18.98 15.36 -27.47
N ALA A 34 -19.94 14.97 -26.62
CA ALA A 34 -19.86 15.15 -25.17
C ALA A 34 -18.65 14.41 -24.56
N LEU A 35 -18.37 13.19 -25.02
CA LEU A 35 -17.22 12.40 -24.61
C LEU A 35 -15.88 13.09 -24.94
N VAL A 36 -15.77 13.63 -26.15
CA VAL A 36 -14.57 14.35 -26.58
C VAL A 36 -14.37 15.61 -25.75
N TYR A 37 -15.44 16.39 -25.50
CA TYR A 37 -15.37 17.59 -24.65
C TYR A 37 -14.99 17.29 -23.21
N TYR A 38 -15.41 16.15 -22.68
CA TYR A 38 -15.05 15.73 -21.32
C TYR A 38 -13.57 15.31 -21.19
N GLY A 39 -12.91 15.00 -22.31
CA GLY A 39 -11.52 14.55 -22.32
C GLY A 39 -11.35 13.06 -22.58
N CYS A 40 -12.43 12.32 -22.90
CA CYS A 40 -12.33 10.97 -23.46
C CYS A 40 -12.02 11.05 -24.97
N VAL A 41 -10.88 11.66 -25.33
CA VAL A 41 -10.52 11.99 -26.73
C VAL A 41 -10.35 10.75 -27.59
N SER A 42 -9.89 9.66 -27.01
CA SER A 42 -9.74 8.35 -27.68
C SER A 42 -11.06 7.56 -27.79
N GLU A 43 -12.18 8.09 -27.26
CA GLU A 43 -13.47 7.39 -27.19
C GLU A 43 -13.34 5.99 -26.58
N GLY A 44 -12.38 5.82 -25.66
CA GLY A 44 -12.13 4.55 -25.00
C GLY A 44 -13.32 4.11 -24.17
N ARG A 45 -13.75 2.86 -24.34
CA ARG A 45 -14.85 2.26 -23.54
C ARG A 45 -14.59 2.39 -22.04
N ASN A 46 -13.34 2.22 -21.61
CA ASN A 46 -12.97 2.37 -20.21
C ASN A 46 -13.19 3.79 -19.70
N CYS A 47 -12.84 4.82 -20.48
CA CYS A 47 -13.03 6.23 -20.09
C CYS A 47 -14.50 6.53 -19.82
N PHE A 48 -15.36 6.14 -20.77
CA PHE A 48 -16.80 6.32 -20.64
C PHE A 48 -17.38 5.55 -19.44
N CYS A 49 -17.04 4.27 -19.31
CA CYS A 49 -17.59 3.43 -18.25
C CYS A 49 -17.07 3.82 -16.85
N LEU A 50 -15.84 4.35 -16.74
CA LEU A 50 -15.29 4.88 -15.49
C LEU A 50 -16.01 6.16 -15.08
N HIS A 51 -16.32 7.04 -16.05
CA HIS A 51 -17.05 8.27 -15.78
C HIS A 51 -18.49 7.98 -15.34
N GLY A 52 -19.14 6.98 -15.95
CA GLY A 52 -20.45 6.52 -15.50
C GLY A 52 -21.58 7.51 -15.77
N SER A 53 -21.46 8.38 -16.78
CA SER A 53 -22.51 9.33 -17.14
C SER A 53 -22.68 9.46 -18.67
N LEU A 54 -23.94 9.64 -19.09
CA LEU A 54 -24.37 9.91 -20.45
C LEU A 54 -24.37 11.41 -20.80
N PHE A 55 -23.89 12.30 -19.92
CA PHE A 55 -23.82 13.75 -20.16
C PHE A 55 -25.16 14.37 -20.56
N ASP A 56 -26.24 13.92 -19.91
CA ASP A 56 -27.62 14.33 -20.19
C ASP A 56 -28.15 14.01 -21.59
N CYS A 57 -27.43 13.22 -22.39
CA CYS A 57 -27.86 12.84 -23.73
C CYS A 57 -29.12 11.96 -23.76
N GLN A 58 -29.43 11.28 -22.66
CA GLN A 58 -30.67 10.52 -22.48
C GLN A 58 -31.92 11.41 -22.40
N SER A 59 -31.77 12.69 -22.02
CA SER A 59 -32.90 13.61 -21.80
C SER A 59 -33.73 13.82 -23.08
N ASN A 60 -33.09 13.69 -24.26
CA ASN A 60 -33.72 13.80 -25.57
C ASN A 60 -34.39 12.50 -26.05
N CYS A 61 -34.31 11.41 -25.27
CA CYS A 61 -34.86 10.11 -25.60
C CYS A 61 -36.13 9.84 -24.79
N HIS A 62 -37.29 10.16 -25.38
CA HIS A 62 -38.57 10.08 -24.69
C HIS A 62 -39.31 8.76 -24.89
N LYS A 63 -38.93 7.94 -25.87
CA LYS A 63 -39.64 6.67 -26.12
C LYS A 63 -39.13 5.58 -25.19
N GLU A 64 -40.05 4.75 -24.71
CA GLU A 64 -39.72 3.59 -23.87
C GLU A 64 -38.75 2.62 -24.57
N SER A 65 -38.89 2.45 -25.89
CA SER A 65 -37.98 1.63 -26.69
C SER A 65 -36.56 2.22 -26.76
N GLU A 66 -36.42 3.55 -26.76
CA GLU A 66 -35.13 4.24 -26.76
C GLU A 66 -34.45 4.12 -25.40
N ARG A 67 -35.20 4.32 -24.30
CA ARG A 67 -34.69 4.11 -22.94
C ARG A 67 -34.25 2.68 -22.71
N THR A 68 -35.03 1.71 -23.16
CA THR A 68 -34.68 0.30 -23.09
C THR A 68 -33.41 -0.02 -23.90
N ALA A 69 -33.26 0.59 -25.08
CA ALA A 69 -32.05 0.45 -25.89
C ALA A 69 -30.82 1.03 -25.18
N ILE A 70 -30.94 2.21 -24.55
CA ILE A 70 -29.87 2.82 -23.75
C ILE A 70 -29.47 1.90 -22.59
N LYS A 71 -30.44 1.39 -21.82
CA LYS A 71 -30.17 0.44 -20.73
C LYS A 71 -29.39 -0.77 -21.22
N ASN A 72 -29.89 -1.44 -22.26
CA ASN A 72 -29.28 -2.66 -22.76
C ASN A 72 -27.87 -2.40 -23.27
N TRP A 73 -27.67 -1.27 -23.96
CA TRP A 73 -26.36 -0.83 -24.42
C TRP A 73 -25.39 -0.56 -23.25
N LEU A 74 -25.83 0.09 -22.17
CA LEU A 74 -25.01 0.32 -20.97
C LEU A 74 -24.58 -1.00 -20.31
N VAL A 75 -25.52 -1.94 -20.18
CA VAL A 75 -25.24 -3.28 -19.61
C VAL A 75 -24.24 -4.04 -20.48
N GLU A 76 -24.40 -4.01 -21.81
CA GLU A 76 -23.52 -4.72 -22.74
C GLU A 76 -22.11 -4.10 -22.81
N ARG A 77 -22.01 -2.76 -22.90
CA ARG A 77 -20.73 -2.08 -23.08
C ARG A 77 -19.94 -1.93 -21.78
N CYS A 78 -20.62 -1.60 -20.68
CA CYS A 78 -19.96 -1.33 -19.41
C CYS A 78 -20.07 -2.47 -18.40
N GLY A 79 -20.85 -3.53 -18.69
CA GLY A 79 -21.03 -4.65 -17.77
C GLY A 79 -21.74 -4.26 -16.46
N VAL A 80 -22.48 -3.17 -16.46
CA VAL A 80 -23.22 -2.70 -15.27
C VAL A 80 -24.44 -3.57 -15.00
N SER A 81 -24.93 -3.53 -13.76
CA SER A 81 -26.15 -4.25 -13.41
C SER A 81 -27.36 -3.69 -14.18
N PRO A 82 -28.39 -4.50 -14.48
CA PRO A 82 -29.59 -4.02 -15.17
C PRO A 82 -30.29 -2.85 -14.46
N ALA A 83 -30.26 -2.83 -13.12
CA ALA A 83 -30.80 -1.74 -12.32
C ALA A 83 -30.00 -0.44 -12.51
N LEU A 84 -28.68 -0.52 -12.57
CA LEU A 84 -27.81 0.64 -12.80
C LEU A 84 -27.88 1.12 -14.25
N GLY A 85 -28.06 0.21 -15.21
CA GLY A 85 -28.36 0.55 -16.60
C GLY A 85 -29.71 1.26 -16.75
N GLN A 86 -30.72 0.87 -15.98
CA GLN A 86 -32.02 1.55 -15.94
C GLN A 86 -31.87 2.95 -15.35
N LYS A 87 -31.17 3.09 -14.21
CA LYS A 87 -30.82 4.40 -13.62
C LYS A 87 -30.11 5.30 -14.63
N GLY A 88 -29.17 4.74 -15.40
CA GLY A 88 -28.49 5.45 -16.49
C GLY A 88 -29.42 5.91 -17.59
N ALA A 89 -30.37 5.07 -18.02
CA ALA A 89 -31.34 5.45 -19.04
C ALA A 89 -32.32 6.54 -18.58
N ASP A 90 -32.64 6.59 -17.29
CA ASP A 90 -33.60 7.56 -16.73
C ASP A 90 -32.94 8.87 -16.30
N THR A 91 -31.78 8.80 -15.63
CA THR A 91 -31.10 9.97 -15.02
C THR A 91 -29.83 10.39 -15.75
N GLY A 92 -29.30 9.55 -16.64
CA GLY A 92 -28.01 9.79 -17.30
C GLY A 92 -26.81 9.39 -16.46
N VAL A 93 -27.01 8.90 -15.25
CA VAL A 93 -25.93 8.49 -14.33
C VAL A 93 -26.03 7.00 -14.05
N PHE A 94 -24.95 6.26 -14.32
CA PHE A 94 -24.86 4.82 -14.17
C PHE A 94 -23.64 4.37 -13.34
N TYR A 95 -23.23 5.18 -12.36
CA TYR A 95 -22.30 4.79 -11.30
C TYR A 95 -22.98 4.80 -9.92
N GLY A 96 -22.33 4.18 -8.93
CA GLY A 96 -22.83 4.11 -7.55
C GLY A 96 -23.91 3.06 -7.33
N SER A 97 -24.64 3.15 -6.20
CA SER A 97 -25.76 2.25 -5.91
C SER A 97 -26.99 2.64 -6.73
N ALA A 98 -27.79 1.65 -7.13
CA ALA A 98 -29.04 1.88 -7.88
C ALA A 98 -30.10 2.60 -7.03
N GLU A 99 -29.94 2.62 -5.70
CA GLU A 99 -30.88 3.18 -4.73
C GLU A 99 -30.45 4.55 -4.18
N ASP A 100 -29.24 5.02 -4.50
CA ASP A 100 -28.76 6.32 -4.04
C ASP A 100 -29.18 7.44 -5.01
N ASP A 101 -30.23 8.16 -4.63
CA ASP A 101 -30.64 9.47 -5.22
C ASP A 101 -29.71 10.61 -4.78
N SER A 102 -28.71 10.32 -3.94
CA SER A 102 -27.77 11.31 -3.43
C SER A 102 -26.46 11.25 -4.18
N GLU A 103 -26.20 12.33 -4.90
CA GLU A 103 -25.04 12.68 -5.73
C GLU A 103 -23.71 12.76 -4.94
N SER A 104 -23.38 11.73 -4.15
CA SER A 104 -22.09 11.64 -3.49
C SER A 104 -21.10 10.90 -4.39
N ARG A 105 -20.10 11.63 -4.90
CA ARG A 105 -18.93 11.10 -5.64
C ARG A 105 -18.00 10.29 -4.73
N GLN A 106 -18.54 9.33 -4.00
CA GLN A 106 -17.81 8.66 -2.92
C GLN A 106 -18.08 7.16 -2.90
N SER A 107 -18.01 6.54 -4.07
CA SER A 107 -17.64 5.13 -4.19
C SER A 107 -17.06 4.94 -5.58
N PRO A 108 -15.73 4.74 -5.73
CA PRO A 108 -15.20 4.31 -7.01
C PRO A 108 -15.96 3.05 -7.39
N VAL A 109 -16.54 3.04 -8.59
CA VAL A 109 -17.09 1.85 -9.21
C VAL A 109 -16.02 0.78 -9.05
N LEU A 110 -16.28 -0.22 -8.20
CA LEU A 110 -15.45 -1.41 -8.09
C LEU A 110 -15.65 -2.17 -9.39
N PHE A 111 -14.97 -1.71 -10.44
CA PHE A 111 -14.61 -2.56 -11.55
C PHE A 111 -13.91 -3.73 -10.90
N ARG A 112 -14.55 -4.90 -10.94
CA ARG A 112 -13.89 -6.17 -10.70
C ARG A 112 -12.69 -6.15 -11.65
N PRO A 113 -11.45 -5.91 -11.17
CA PRO A 113 -10.35 -5.76 -12.09
C PRO A 113 -10.32 -7.08 -12.85
N LYS A 114 -10.44 -7.01 -14.17
CA LYS A 114 -10.20 -8.14 -15.07
C LYS A 114 -8.92 -8.76 -14.52
N ARG A 115 -9.00 -9.98 -13.98
CA ARG A 115 -7.89 -10.60 -13.25
C ARG A 115 -6.68 -10.51 -14.16
N LYS A 116 -5.77 -9.57 -13.88
CA LYS A 116 -4.51 -9.51 -14.60
C LYS A 116 -3.81 -10.78 -14.19
N GLU A 117 -3.65 -11.69 -15.15
CA GLU A 117 -2.84 -12.86 -14.92
C GLU A 117 -1.44 -12.35 -14.58
N LEU A 118 -1.01 -12.59 -13.34
CA LEU A 118 0.30 -12.21 -12.85
C LEU A 118 1.32 -12.86 -13.76
N LYS A 119 2.07 -12.04 -14.50
CA LYS A 119 3.12 -12.54 -15.38
C LYS A 119 4.20 -13.18 -14.50
N TRP A 120 4.82 -14.25 -14.99
CA TRP A 120 5.75 -15.07 -14.21
C TRP A 120 6.90 -14.27 -13.56
N TYR A 121 7.35 -13.19 -14.21
CA TYR A 121 8.38 -12.30 -13.69
C TYR A 121 7.91 -11.44 -12.49
N GLU A 122 6.61 -11.13 -12.39
CA GLU A 122 6.04 -10.33 -11.31
C GLU A 122 5.97 -11.14 -10.02
N ILE A 123 5.61 -12.43 -10.15
CA ILE A 123 5.66 -13.41 -9.06
C ILE A 123 7.11 -13.56 -8.57
N PHE A 124 8.07 -13.67 -9.49
CA PHE A 124 9.48 -13.78 -9.15
C PHE A 124 10.00 -12.54 -8.39
N ALA A 125 9.61 -11.34 -8.83
CA ALA A 125 9.98 -10.09 -8.16
C ALA A 125 9.43 -10.01 -6.72
N ILE A 126 8.17 -10.40 -6.51
CA ILE A 126 7.55 -10.43 -5.17
C ILE A 126 8.29 -11.43 -4.26
N VAL A 127 8.61 -12.62 -4.76
CA VAL A 127 9.34 -13.64 -3.99
C VAL A 127 10.73 -13.13 -3.60
N LEU A 128 11.48 -12.54 -4.54
CA LEU A 128 12.80 -11.97 -4.26
C LEU A 128 12.73 -10.85 -3.23
N LEU A 129 11.72 -9.98 -3.32
CA LEU A 129 11.52 -8.91 -2.37
C LEU A 129 11.26 -9.46 -0.96
N CYS A 130 10.37 -10.44 -0.82
CA CYS A 130 10.12 -11.10 0.46
C CYS A 130 11.38 -11.76 1.05
N VAL A 131 12.15 -12.48 0.23
CA VAL A 131 13.41 -13.11 0.66
C VAL A 131 14.42 -12.05 1.10
N SER A 132 14.55 -10.95 0.35
CA SER A 132 15.49 -9.86 0.69
C SER A 132 15.17 -9.22 2.05
N ILE A 133 13.88 -9.01 2.34
CA ILE A 133 13.41 -8.47 3.63
C ILE A 133 13.72 -9.46 4.75
N LEU A 134 13.43 -10.76 4.56
CA LEU A 134 13.70 -11.77 5.57
C LEU A 134 15.20 -11.85 5.91
N VAL A 135 16.06 -11.87 4.89
CA VAL A 135 17.52 -11.85 5.09
C VAL A 135 17.95 -10.57 5.81
N GLY A 136 17.43 -9.41 5.41
CA GLY A 136 17.69 -8.13 6.07
C GLY A 136 17.32 -8.13 7.55
N VAL A 137 16.15 -8.68 7.89
CA VAL A 137 15.68 -8.81 9.28
C VAL A 137 16.56 -9.77 10.09
N LEU A 138 16.93 -10.92 9.53
CA LEU A 138 17.81 -11.88 10.21
C LEU A 138 19.19 -11.29 10.49
N VAL A 139 19.78 -10.60 9.50
CA VAL A 139 21.06 -9.90 9.65
C VAL A 139 20.94 -8.79 10.69
N TRP A 140 19.87 -8.00 10.67
CA TRP A 140 19.62 -6.97 11.66
C TRP A 140 19.55 -7.54 13.09
N ILE A 141 18.81 -8.64 13.28
CA ILE A 141 18.72 -9.32 14.58
C ILE A 141 20.10 -9.83 15.01
N ASP A 142 20.86 -10.48 14.13
CA ASP A 142 22.21 -10.97 14.46
C ASP A 142 23.15 -9.83 14.87
N LEU A 143 23.14 -8.72 14.12
CA LEU A 143 23.93 -7.52 14.45
C LEU A 143 23.52 -6.95 15.82
N ARG A 144 22.22 -6.82 16.10
CA ARG A 144 21.72 -6.36 17.41
C ARG A 144 22.08 -7.30 18.54
N VAL A 145 22.08 -8.62 18.32
CA VAL A 145 22.52 -9.61 19.31
C VAL A 145 24.03 -9.50 19.56
N ARG A 146 24.84 -9.32 18.51
CA ARG A 146 26.29 -9.11 18.64
C ARG A 146 26.62 -7.81 19.37
N GLU A 147 25.90 -6.72 19.08
CA GLU A 147 26.01 -5.46 19.82
C GLU A 147 25.66 -5.64 21.29
N ARG A 148 24.58 -6.36 21.61
CA ARG A 148 24.22 -6.67 23.01
C ARG A 148 25.28 -7.51 23.71
N LYS A 149 25.94 -8.44 23.00
CA LYS A 149 27.05 -9.24 23.55
C LYS A 149 28.30 -8.40 23.78
N ARG A 150 28.62 -7.44 22.90
CA ARG A 150 29.74 -6.49 23.09
C ARG A 150 29.46 -5.43 24.16
N ARG A 151 28.20 -5.08 24.39
CA ARG A 151 27.76 -4.14 25.45
C ARG A 151 27.58 -4.79 26.83
N LYS A 152 27.76 -6.10 26.98
CA LYS A 152 27.98 -6.69 28.31
C LYS A 152 29.45 -6.41 28.67
N PRO A 153 29.77 -5.45 29.56
CA PRO A 153 31.06 -5.49 30.23
C PRO A 153 31.15 -6.83 30.94
N ALA A 154 32.37 -7.34 31.08
CA ALA A 154 32.73 -8.57 31.77
C ALA A 154 32.28 -8.61 33.25
N ARG A 155 30.97 -8.65 33.53
CA ARG A 155 30.37 -8.91 34.84
C ARG A 155 29.84 -10.34 34.88
N ALA A 156 30.71 -11.30 34.59
CA ALA A 156 30.47 -12.72 34.88
C ALA A 156 31.78 -13.50 35.01
N ARG A 157 32.85 -12.86 35.51
CA ARG A 157 34.08 -13.56 35.90
C ARG A 157 34.67 -13.05 37.23
N GLY A 158 33.84 -12.38 38.06
CA GLY A 158 34.27 -11.67 39.27
C GLY A 158 33.48 -12.02 40.53
N TRP A 159 32.84 -13.19 40.60
CA TRP A 159 32.13 -13.67 41.80
C TRP A 159 32.71 -14.98 42.34
N GLY A 160 34.02 -15.16 42.19
CA GLY A 160 34.80 -16.22 42.86
C GLY A 160 36.03 -15.71 43.61
N GLY A 161 36.48 -14.47 43.37
CA GLY A 161 37.74 -13.93 43.94
C GLY A 161 37.60 -13.10 45.22
N ILE A 162 36.40 -12.58 45.53
CA ILE A 162 36.21 -11.66 46.67
C ILE A 162 36.13 -12.43 48.01
N ALA A 163 35.72 -13.69 47.99
CA ALA A 163 35.68 -14.52 49.20
C ALA A 163 37.08 -14.90 49.71
N HIS A 164 38.09 -15.00 48.82
CA HIS A 164 39.46 -15.32 49.23
C HIS A 164 40.23 -14.09 49.74
N ALA A 165 40.07 -12.93 49.10
CA ALA A 165 40.79 -11.71 49.51
C ALA A 165 40.33 -11.14 50.87
N LEU A 166 39.06 -11.32 51.24
CA LEU A 166 38.56 -10.91 52.56
C LEU A 166 38.98 -11.86 53.70
N ARG A 167 39.34 -13.12 53.38
CA ARG A 167 39.85 -14.08 54.37
C ARG A 167 41.31 -13.82 54.72
N GLU A 168 42.13 -13.38 53.75
CA GLU A 168 43.54 -13.06 53.97
C GLU A 168 43.74 -11.74 54.73
N ASN A 169 42.90 -10.73 54.50
CA ASN A 169 43.02 -9.43 55.19
C ASN A 169 42.62 -9.47 56.68
N ARG A 170 41.82 -10.46 57.10
CA ARG A 170 41.49 -10.64 58.53
C ARG A 170 42.61 -11.33 59.33
N LEU A 171 43.47 -12.10 58.67
CA LEU A 171 44.63 -12.75 59.29
C LEU A 171 45.80 -11.77 59.45
N SER A 172 46.04 -10.89 58.48
CA SER A 172 47.11 -9.89 58.52
C SER A 172 46.86 -8.79 59.57
N LEU A 173 45.60 -8.43 59.84
CA LEU A 173 45.27 -7.45 60.89
C LEU A 173 45.36 -8.01 62.32
N ARG A 174 45.26 -9.33 62.51
CA ARG A 174 45.48 -9.96 63.83
C ARG A 174 46.96 -10.08 64.22
N LEU A 175 47.87 -10.04 63.25
CA LEU A 175 49.32 -10.18 63.49
C LEU A 175 50.05 -8.84 63.74
N ARG A 176 49.43 -7.69 63.47
CA ARG A 176 50.02 -6.35 63.77
C ARG A 176 49.65 -5.77 65.14
N GLY A 177 48.83 -6.47 65.94
CA GLY A 177 48.37 -6.01 67.25
C GLY A 177 49.16 -6.51 68.46
N MET A 178 50.18 -7.36 68.27
CA MET A 178 50.97 -7.92 69.37
C MET A 178 52.46 -7.81 69.06
N GLY A 179 53.21 -7.17 69.94
CA GLY A 179 54.68 -7.34 69.97
C GLY A 179 55.49 -6.06 69.88
N LYS A 180 55.32 -5.19 70.87
CA LYS A 180 56.37 -4.42 71.57
C LYS A 180 57.81 -4.82 71.21
N TRP A 181 58.57 -3.94 70.55
CA TRP A 181 60.04 -4.04 70.51
C TRP A 181 60.67 -2.79 71.12
N LYS A 182 61.48 -3.05 72.14
CA LYS A 182 62.32 -2.13 72.92
C LYS A 182 63.32 -1.42 72.02
N ALA A 183 63.52 -0.13 72.29
CA ALA A 183 64.67 0.63 71.81
C ALA A 183 65.97 0.18 72.52
N LEU A 184 67.09 0.19 71.79
CA LEU A 184 68.44 0.38 72.32
C LEU A 184 69.24 1.26 71.34
N PRO A 185 70.08 2.19 71.84
CA PRO A 185 70.81 3.19 71.05
C PRO A 185 72.26 2.77 70.76
N GLY A 186 72.91 3.42 69.79
CA GLY A 186 74.37 3.58 69.77
C GLY A 186 75.08 3.24 68.46
N ASP A 187 75.99 4.14 68.10
CA ASP A 187 77.21 3.99 67.29
C ASP A 187 77.15 4.04 65.75
N ALA A 188 77.52 5.22 65.22
CA ALA A 188 78.52 5.43 64.17
C ALA A 188 78.55 6.95 63.86
N GLU A 189 79.47 7.70 64.47
CA GLU A 189 80.70 8.20 63.83
C GLU A 189 80.47 9.10 62.60
N GLY A 190 80.83 10.38 62.78
CA GLY A 190 80.79 11.46 61.79
C GLY A 190 81.00 12.81 62.47
#